data_AF-A0A2T4VD97-F1
#
_entry.id   AF-A0A2T4VD97-F1
#
_cell.length_a   1.000
_cell.length_b   1.000
_cell.length_c   1.000
_cell.angle_alpha   90.00
_cell.angle_beta   90.00
_cell.angle_gamma   90.00
#
_symmetry.space_group_name_H-M   'P 1'
#
loop_
_entity.id
_entity.type
_entity.pdbx_description
1 polymer ?
#
loop_
_entity_poly.entity_id
_entity_poly.type
_entity_poly.pdbx_seq_one_letter_code
_entity_poly.pdbx_strand_id
1 'polypeptide(L)' 'MIRTALGMTGVFLLLHLLGGRDCVGLLSGTMEGGNTRLAFGILYTLSWFSAVLLVPVLLLAGLADLALLRLRRTRSC' A
#
# COMPACT_ATOMS: atom_id res chain seq x y z
N MET A 1 1.87 12.34 -5.21
CA MET A 1 1.18 11.74 -4.05
C MET A 1 0.15 10.68 -4.46
N ILE A 2 -0.85 11.01 -5.29
CA ILE A 2 -1.87 10.01 -5.70
C ILE A 2 -1.31 8.83 -6.51
N ARG A 3 -0.40 9.07 -7.46
CA ARG A 3 0.21 7.98 -8.27
C ARG A 3 1.00 6.98 -7.41
N THR A 4 1.76 7.49 -6.44
CA THR A 4 2.50 6.67 -5.49
C THR A 4 1.56 5.86 -4.60
N ALA A 5 0.48 6.48 -4.10
CA ALA A 5 -0.56 5.78 -3.35
C ALA A 5 -1.20 4.65 -4.16
N LEU A 6 -1.59 4.91 -5.41
CA LEU A 6 -2.15 3.91 -6.33
C LEU A 6 -1.17 2.76 -6.60
N GLY A 7 0.11 3.07 -6.80
CA GLY A 7 1.16 2.06 -6.99
C GLY A 7 1.29 1.15 -5.77
N MET A 8 1.34 1.72 -4.56
CA MET A 8 1.39 0.95 -3.31
C MET A 8 0.17 0.07 -3.13
N THR A 9 -1.03 0.62 -3.38
CA THR A 9 -2.28 -0.16 -3.35
C THR A 9 -2.24 -1.30 -4.36
N GLY A 10 -1.77 -1.05 -5.59
CA GLY A 10 -1.67 -2.08 -6.64
C GLY A 10 -0.72 -3.22 -6.27
N VAL A 11 0.46 -2.90 -5.70
CA VAL A 11 1.41 -3.91 -5.22
C VAL A 11 0.80 -4.75 -4.10
N PHE A 12 0.19 -4.11 -3.10
CA PHE A 12 -0.50 -4.83 -2.03
C PHE A 12 -1.60 -5.74 -2.59
N LEU A 13 -2.42 -5.23 -3.52
CA LEU A 13 -3.51 -5.99 -4.12
C LEU A 13 -2.99 -7.24 -4.85
N LEU A 14 -1.91 -7.08 -5.62
CA LEU A 14 -1.31 -8.18 -6.36
C LEU A 14 -0.76 -9.24 -5.40
N LEU A 15 -0.04 -8.84 -4.35
CA LEU A 15 0.45 -9.76 -3.32
C LEU A 15 -0.71 -10.44 -2.56
N HIS A 16 -1.80 -9.72 -2.31
CA HIS A 16 -2.98 -10.25 -1.65
C HIS A 16 -3.67 -11.31 -2.51
N LEU A 17 -3.87 -11.04 -3.80
CA LEU A 17 -4.49 -11.96 -4.75
C LEU A 17 -3.64 -13.21 -5.01
N LEU A 18 -2.31 -13.09 -4.94
CA LEU A 18 -1.39 -14.22 -5.01
C LEU A 18 -1.37 -15.10 -3.73
N GLY A 19 -2.22 -14.81 -2.74
CA GLY A 19 -2.29 -15.60 -1.50
C GLY A 19 -1.25 -15.22 -0.46
N GLY A 20 -0.71 -14.00 -0.50
CA GLY A 20 0.28 -13.52 0.49
C GLY A 20 -0.19 -13.64 1.94
N ARG A 21 -1.51 -13.62 2.17
CA ARG A 21 -2.12 -13.85 3.49
C ARG A 21 -1.75 -15.21 4.08
N ASP A 22 -1.64 -16.24 3.25
CA ASP A 22 -1.40 -17.61 3.71
C ASP A 22 0.06 -17.75 4.17
N CYS A 23 0.97 -16.92 3.65
CA CYS A 23 2.36 -16.85 4.08
C CYS A 23 2.55 -16.12 5.42
N VAL A 24 1.53 -15.48 5.98
CA VAL A 24 1.61 -14.86 7.32
C VAL A 24 1.58 -15.93 8.42
N GLY A 25 0.98 -17.10 8.15
CA GLY A 25 1.04 -18.26 9.05
C GLY A 25 2.48 -18.69 9.37
N LEU A 26 3.39 -18.58 8.39
CA LEU A 26 4.82 -18.83 8.57
C LEU A 26 5.47 -17.86 9.55
N LEU A 27 5.12 -16.57 9.48
CA LEU A 27 5.64 -15.54 10.40
C LEU A 27 5.15 -15.76 11.83
N SER A 28 3.95 -16.29 12.00
CA SER A 28 3.40 -16.65 13.31
C SER A 28 3.94 -17.98 13.87
N GLY A 29 4.74 -18.72 13.10
CA GLY A 29 5.25 -20.03 13.49
C GLY A 29 4.20 -21.16 13.46
N THR A 30 3.05 -20.94 12.82
CA THR A 30 1.94 -21.91 12.76
C THR A 30 2.00 -22.81 11.52
N MET A 31 2.94 -22.55 10.62
CA MET A 31 3.14 -23.33 9.40
C MET A 31 4.64 -23.54 9.17
N GLU A 32 4.99 -24.68 8.55
CA GLU A 32 6.32 -24.90 7.99
C GLU A 32 6.35 -24.48 6.53
N GLY A 33 7.47 -23.89 6.10
CA GLY A 33 7.64 -23.46 4.71
C GLY A 33 9.06 -23.02 4.39
N GLY A 34 9.38 -23.01 3.10
CA GLY A 34 10.71 -22.67 2.60
C GLY A 34 11.00 -21.16 2.62
N ASN A 35 12.28 -20.81 2.50
CA ASN A 35 12.81 -19.44 2.59
C ASN A 35 12.09 -18.46 1.62
N THR A 36 11.67 -18.92 0.45
CA THR A 36 10.91 -18.13 -0.54
C THR A 36 9.52 -17.73 -0.05
N ARG A 37 8.81 -18.62 0.66
CA ARG A 37 7.48 -18.32 1.20
C ARG A 37 7.56 -17.37 2.40
N LEU A 38 8.62 -17.49 3.20
CA LEU A 38 8.92 -16.56 4.28
C LEU A 38 9.15 -15.14 3.74
N ALA A 39 10.01 -15.00 2.72
CA ALA A 39 10.25 -13.71 2.06
C ALA A 39 8.96 -13.11 1.50
N PHE A 40 8.11 -13.94 0.89
CA PHE A 40 6.81 -13.51 0.37
C PHE A 40 5.86 -13.02 1.47
N GLY A 41 5.79 -13.72 2.60
CA GLY A 41 5.02 -13.29 3.78
C GLY A 41 5.51 -11.96 4.36
N ILE A 42 6.83 -11.76 4.43
CA ILE A 42 7.44 -10.49 4.89
C ILE A 42 7.05 -9.35 3.95
N LEU A 43 7.22 -9.53 2.64
CA LEU A 43 6.87 -8.53 1.63
C LEU A 43 5.38 -8.19 1.67
N TYR A 44 4.52 -9.20 1.78
CA TYR A 44 3.08 -9.01 1.94
C TYR A 44 2.77 -8.18 3.19
N THR A 45 3.38 -8.51 4.33
CA THR A 45 3.15 -7.80 5.60
C THR A 45 3.60 -6.34 5.53
N LEU A 46 4.78 -6.06 4.97
CA LEU A 46 5.27 -4.69 4.75
C LEU A 46 4.36 -3.90 3.80
N SER A 47 3.87 -4.55 2.74
CA SER A 47 2.93 -3.92 1.81
C SER A 47 1.59 -3.61 2.47
N TRP A 48 1.11 -4.48 3.35
CA TRP A 48 -0.11 -4.27 4.13
C TRP A 48 0.03 -3.07 5.07
N PHE A 49 1.12 -2.97 5.83
CA PHE A 49 1.38 -1.79 6.68
C PHE A 49 1.45 -0.50 5.86
N SER A 50 2.07 -0.56 4.68
CA SER A 50 2.12 0.60 3.78
C SER A 50 0.73 0.99 3.29
N ALA A 51 -0.09 0.01 2.92
CA ALA A 51 -1.47 0.23 2.48
C ALA A 51 -2.35 0.83 3.60
N VAL A 52 -2.14 0.43 4.84
CA VAL A 52 -2.93 0.94 5.99
C VAL A 52 -2.44 2.31 6.47
N LEU A 53 -1.12 2.50 6.58
CA LEU A 53 -0.54 3.70 7.20
C LEU A 53 -0.22 4.82 6.22
N LEU A 54 0.40 4.49 5.07
CA LEU A 54 0.94 5.48 4.14
C LEU A 54 -0.09 5.90 3.08
N VAL A 55 -0.83 4.95 2.51
CA VAL A 55 -1.77 5.24 1.41
C VAL A 55 -2.83 6.28 1.76
N PRO A 56 -3.51 6.24 2.94
CA PRO A 56 -4.52 7.25 3.29
C PRO A 56 -3.92 8.65 3.38
N VAL A 57 -2.73 8.76 4.00
CA VAL A 57 -2.02 10.04 4.15
C VAL A 57 -1.61 10.59 2.78
N LEU A 58 -1.07 9.73 1.90
CA LEU A 58 -0.68 10.13 0.54
C LEU A 58 -1.87 10.53 -0.33
N LEU A 59 -3.02 9.86 -0.18
CA LEU A 59 -4.25 10.24 -0.88
C LEU A 59 -4.76 11.59 -0.39
N LEU A 60 -4.85 11.80 0.93
CA LEU A 60 -5.28 13.08 1.51
C LEU A 60 -4.36 14.22 1.08
N ALA A 61 -3.04 14.01 1.15
CA ALA A 61 -2.06 15.00 0.70
C ALA A 61 -2.25 15.36 -0.79
N GLY A 62 -2.42 14.35 -1.65
CA GLY A 62 -2.65 14.61 -3.07
C GLY A 62 -3.99 15.28 -3.39
N LEU A 63 -5.04 14.98 -2.62
CA LEU A 63 -6.33 15.68 -2.73
C LEU A 63 -6.23 17.13 -2.26
N ALA A 64 -5.49 17.39 -1.18
CA ALA A 64 -5.23 18.74 -0.69
C ALA A 64 -4.48 19.57 -1.74
N ASP A 65 -3.42 19.01 -2.35
CA ASP A 65 -2.69 19.66 -3.45
C ASP A 65 -3.62 20.03 -4.61
N LEU A 66 -4.47 19.09 -5.05
CA LEU A 66 -5.43 19.34 -6.13
C LEU A 66 -6.46 20.41 -5.77
N ALA A 67 -6.95 20.41 -4.53
CA ALA A 67 -7.88 21.43 -4.05
C ALA A 67 -7.25 22.82 -4.03
N LEU A 68 -6.02 22.94 -3.51
CA LEU A 68 -5.27 24.19 -3.47
C LEU A 68 -4.95 24.71 -4.89
N LEU A 69 -4.57 23.83 -5.81
CA LEU A 69 -4.35 24.19 -7.21
C LEU A 69 -5.63 24.73 -7.88
N ARG A 70 -6.78 24.12 -7.60
CA ARG A 70 -8.08 24.61 -8.12
C ARG A 70 -8.43 25.98 -7.57
N LEU A 71 -8.29 26.20 -6.26
CA LEU A 71 -8.57 27.49 -5.61
C LEU A 71 -7.65 28.61 -6.12
N ARG A 72 -6.37 28.30 -6.37
CA ARG A 72 -5.44 29.26 -6.96
C ARG A 72 -5.87 29.66 -8.37
N ARG A 73 -6.30 28.71 -9.19
CA ARG A 73 -6.79 28.97 -10.55
C ARG A 73 -8.06 29.85 -10.55
N THR A 74 -8.99 29.64 -9.63
CA THR A 74 -10.23 30.44 -9.54
C THR A 74 -10.00 31.86 -9.04
N ARG A 75 -8.91 32.14 -8.31
CA ARG A 75 -8.54 33.49 -7.84
C ARG A 75 -7.74 34.31 -8.85
N SER A 76 -7.28 33.70 -9.94
CA SER A 76 -6.50 34.37 -11.00
C SER A 76 -7.37 34.82 -12.19
N CYS A 77 -8.69 34.59 -12.12
CA CYS A 77 -9.70 35.20 -12.99
C CYS A 77 -10.44 36.29 -12.19
#